data_AF-A0AA43FR14-F1
#
_entry.id   AF-A0AA43FR14-F1
#
_cell.length_a   1.000
_cell.length_b   1.000
_cell.length_c   1.000
_cell.angle_alpha   90.00
_cell.angle_beta   90.00
_cell.angle_gamma   90.00
#
_symmetry.space_group_name_H-M   'P 1'
#
loop_
_entity.id
_entity.type
_entity.pdbx_description
1 polymer ?
#
loop_
_entity_poly.entity_id
_entity_poly.type
_entity_poly.pdbx_seq_one_letter_code
_entity_poly.pdbx_strand_id
1 'polypeptide(L)'
;MTLATPSPPGAVGWIVRTLEAEGFETWAVGGAIRDVLVGLPGSDWDLTTRARPGDVRRIFRRTVPVGVEHGTVGVLARDGTMYDVTTFRKDVATDGRHAVVAFSDTLAEDLARRDFTINAIAWHPMSGEFVDPFGGRTDLEEGVLRTVGEPGDRFREDYLRILRALRFAGRFSLKVEQETWRALGAGVDHLGSLSAERVREELLKVLEADAKPSVALGLYAASGALRVLYPELSALDPDEWTRTLDVVDALPRGRPLLRLAALLRPLSREGVVALLVRLRLSNVQTDRVALWASSAPRPAAREGAAAVRGWTRTVGRENVAALSRIEMAESRVRGSRGDTEAVAAMIDKWRFTRSVLSEDPPLTVGSLAFSGRDLVAMGERPGPHFGRVLERLLDWVVEDPARNRGELLAARAVEVLEVERRRDD
;
A
#
# COMPACT_ATOMS: atom_id res chain seq x y z
N MET A 1 19.68 -6.26 21.84
CA MET A 1 19.53 -4.84 21.37
C MET A 1 19.14 -4.02 22.59
N THR A 2 19.73 -2.84 22.86
CA THR A 2 19.30 -2.04 24.04
C THR A 2 17.96 -1.39 23.74
N LEU A 3 16.92 -1.75 24.49
CA LEU A 3 15.56 -1.24 24.28
C LEU A 3 15.46 0.25 24.64
N ALA A 4 14.81 1.04 23.80
CA ALA A 4 14.62 2.47 24.05
C ALA A 4 13.43 2.74 24.99
N THR A 5 13.46 3.87 25.69
CA THR A 5 12.38 4.28 26.61
C THR A 5 11.25 4.98 25.84
N PRO A 6 9.97 4.61 26.07
CA PRO A 6 8.82 5.27 25.48
C PRO A 6 8.71 6.75 25.84
N SER A 7 8.51 7.60 24.84
CA SER A 7 8.24 9.03 24.99
C SER A 7 6.96 9.39 24.23
N PRO A 8 5.78 9.25 24.86
CA PRO A 8 4.51 9.46 24.20
C PRO A 8 4.16 10.96 24.07
N PRO A 9 3.24 11.32 23.16
CA PRO A 9 2.62 12.64 23.16
C PRO A 9 1.95 12.96 24.50
N GLY A 10 1.95 14.24 24.90
CA GLY A 10 1.35 14.66 26.17
C GLY A 10 -0.13 14.28 26.36
N ALA A 11 -0.86 14.10 25.25
CA ALA A 11 -2.25 13.64 25.24
C ALA A 11 -2.41 12.20 25.79
N VAL A 12 -1.47 11.28 25.52
CA VAL A 12 -1.49 9.91 26.06
C VAL A 12 -1.48 9.96 27.58
N GLY A 13 -0.56 10.75 28.15
CA GLY A 13 -0.48 10.92 29.60
C GLY A 13 -1.70 11.62 30.19
N TRP A 14 -2.33 12.55 29.45
CA TRP A 14 -3.59 13.15 29.88
C TRP A 14 -4.74 12.14 29.94
N ILE A 15 -4.88 11.28 28.92
CA ILE A 15 -5.95 10.26 28.90
C ILE A 15 -5.77 9.30 30.08
N VAL A 16 -4.56 8.76 30.28
CA VAL A 16 -4.25 7.85 31.39
C VAL A 16 -4.59 8.49 32.73
N ARG A 17 -4.06 9.70 33.02
CA ARG A 17 -4.36 10.40 34.28
C ARG A 17 -5.85 10.64 34.50
N THR A 18 -6.60 10.94 33.44
CA THR A 18 -8.03 11.24 33.54
C THR A 18 -8.84 9.98 33.88
N LEU A 19 -8.49 8.84 33.28
CA LEU A 19 -9.15 7.56 33.56
C LEU A 19 -8.77 7.02 34.94
N GLU A 20 -7.49 7.12 35.32
CA GLU A 20 -7.02 6.64 36.62
C GLU A 20 -7.55 7.47 37.79
N ALA A 21 -7.79 8.77 37.59
CA ALA A 21 -8.45 9.62 38.59
C ALA A 21 -9.89 9.16 38.91
N GLU A 22 -10.54 8.46 37.97
CA GLU A 22 -11.85 7.83 38.16
C GLU A 22 -11.74 6.36 38.63
N GLY A 23 -10.53 5.87 38.91
CA GLY A 23 -10.28 4.51 39.39
C GLY A 23 -10.11 3.45 38.29
N PHE A 24 -9.99 3.86 37.02
CA PHE A 24 -9.83 2.94 35.89
C PHE A 24 -8.36 2.78 35.49
N GLU A 25 -7.79 1.64 35.84
CA GLU A 25 -6.48 1.18 35.38
C GLU A 25 -6.35 1.33 33.86
N THR A 26 -5.27 1.98 33.39
CA THR A 26 -5.08 2.30 31.97
C THR A 26 -3.62 2.18 31.55
N TRP A 27 -3.36 1.50 30.42
CA TRP A 27 -2.02 1.20 29.92
C TRP A 27 -1.89 1.57 28.44
N ALA A 28 -0.68 1.95 28.03
CA ALA A 28 -0.34 2.03 26.61
C ALA A 28 0.14 0.66 26.11
N VAL A 29 -0.32 0.23 24.94
CA VAL A 29 -0.13 -1.13 24.43
C VAL A 29 0.07 -1.15 22.92
N GLY A 30 0.49 -2.30 22.38
CA GLY A 30 0.45 -2.57 20.94
C GLY A 30 1.65 -2.07 20.16
N GLY A 31 1.40 -1.69 18.90
CA GLY A 31 2.44 -1.40 17.92
C GLY A 31 3.35 -0.23 18.31
N ALA A 32 2.78 0.79 18.95
CA ALA A 32 3.54 1.95 19.42
C ALA A 32 4.63 1.55 20.43
N ILE A 33 4.31 0.67 21.38
CA ILE A 33 5.27 0.22 22.40
C ILE A 33 6.40 -0.57 21.76
N ARG A 34 6.06 -1.57 20.93
CA ARG A 34 7.04 -2.35 20.17
C ARG A 34 7.95 -1.47 19.33
N ASP A 35 7.37 -0.56 18.54
CA ASP A 35 8.10 0.28 17.60
C ASP A 35 9.08 1.19 18.36
N VAL A 36 8.67 1.77 19.49
CA VAL A 36 9.59 2.54 20.34
C VAL A 36 10.70 1.66 20.91
N LEU A 37 10.38 0.48 21.43
CA LEU A 37 11.38 -0.43 22.03
C LEU A 37 12.49 -0.80 21.03
N VAL A 38 12.16 -0.92 19.73
CA VAL A 38 13.14 -1.19 18.65
C VAL A 38 13.77 0.09 18.05
N GLY A 39 13.54 1.26 18.65
CA GLY A 39 14.14 2.53 18.25
C GLY A 39 13.45 3.21 17.05
N LEU A 40 12.23 2.79 16.70
CA LEU A 40 11.41 3.46 15.69
C LEU A 40 10.49 4.50 16.34
N PRO A 41 10.02 5.51 15.58
CA PRO A 41 9.00 6.42 16.08
C PRO A 41 7.72 5.65 16.42
N GLY A 42 7.24 5.78 17.66
CA GLY A 42 5.93 5.27 18.05
C GLY A 42 4.83 6.00 17.28
N SER A 43 4.14 5.27 16.41
CA SER A 43 2.92 5.73 15.72
C SER A 43 1.71 5.01 16.29
N ASP A 44 0.54 5.65 16.23
CA ASP A 44 -0.74 5.09 16.64
C ASP A 44 -0.73 4.54 18.08
N TRP A 45 -0.62 5.47 19.05
CA TRP A 45 -0.61 5.13 20.48
C TRP A 45 -1.98 4.63 20.94
N ASP A 46 -2.11 3.32 21.02
CA ASP A 46 -3.30 2.65 21.55
C ASP A 46 -3.26 2.56 23.07
N LEU A 47 -4.40 2.83 23.70
CA LEU A 47 -4.61 2.71 25.13
C LEU A 47 -5.60 1.60 25.43
N THR A 48 -5.32 0.82 26.47
CA THR A 48 -6.23 -0.20 26.99
C THR A 48 -6.58 0.12 28.45
N THR A 49 -7.83 -0.08 28.85
CA THR A 49 -8.33 0.35 30.16
C THR A 49 -9.37 -0.59 30.74
N ARG A 50 -9.53 -0.61 32.06
CA ARG A 50 -10.67 -1.28 32.71
C ARG A 50 -12.00 -0.58 32.43
N ALA A 51 -11.99 0.73 32.12
CA ALA A 51 -13.20 1.51 31.86
C ALA A 51 -14.03 0.92 30.71
N ARG A 52 -15.35 0.81 30.88
CA ARG A 52 -16.25 0.36 29.81
C ARG A 52 -16.48 1.49 28.80
N PRO A 53 -16.95 1.21 27.57
CA PRO A 53 -17.17 2.27 26.57
C PRO A 53 -18.11 3.39 27.04
N GLY A 54 -19.10 3.05 27.87
CA GLY A 54 -19.97 4.03 28.51
C GLY A 54 -19.24 4.97 29.46
N ASP A 55 -18.31 4.45 30.27
CA ASP A 55 -17.48 5.25 31.18
C ASP A 55 -16.56 6.18 30.42
N VAL A 56 -15.87 5.67 29.38
CA VAL A 56 -14.98 6.48 28.54
C VAL A 56 -15.74 7.66 27.92
N ARG A 57 -16.97 7.41 27.40
CA ARG A 57 -17.83 8.45 26.83
C ARG A 57 -18.38 9.43 27.87
N ARG A 58 -18.57 9.00 29.11
CA ARG A 58 -18.98 9.87 30.23
C ARG A 58 -17.83 10.79 30.65
N ILE A 59 -16.62 10.25 30.74
CA ILE A 59 -15.42 10.94 31.23
C ILE A 59 -14.90 11.94 30.18
N PHE A 60 -14.87 11.55 28.90
CA PHE A 60 -14.37 12.40 27.83
C PHE A 60 -15.50 13.03 27.00
N ARG A 61 -15.55 14.37 26.99
CA ARG A 61 -16.56 15.13 26.23
C ARG A 61 -16.48 14.97 24.72
N ARG A 62 -15.28 14.75 24.16
CA ARG A 62 -15.05 14.61 22.72
C ARG A 62 -14.65 13.16 22.41
N THR A 63 -15.63 12.35 22.07
CA THR A 63 -15.44 10.93 21.73
C THR A 63 -16.08 10.57 20.39
N VAL A 64 -15.50 9.58 19.71
CA VAL A 64 -16.00 9.01 18.46
C VAL A 64 -16.24 7.51 18.67
N PRO A 65 -17.43 6.99 18.33
CA PRO A 65 -17.70 5.55 18.39
C PRO A 65 -17.02 4.85 17.20
N VAL A 66 -15.79 4.37 17.39
CA VAL A 66 -15.02 3.66 16.36
C VAL A 66 -15.42 2.17 16.29
N GLY A 67 -15.66 1.55 17.45
CA GLY A 67 -15.99 0.13 17.53
C GLY A 67 -16.54 -0.25 18.90
N VAL A 68 -17.60 0.43 19.33
CA VAL A 68 -18.16 0.32 20.69
C VAL A 68 -18.58 -1.12 21.04
N GLU A 69 -19.13 -1.86 20.08
CA GLU A 69 -19.50 -3.28 20.25
C GLU A 69 -18.29 -4.16 20.57
N HIS A 70 -17.12 -3.79 20.07
CA HIS A 70 -15.89 -4.46 20.37
C HIS A 70 -15.21 -3.86 21.60
N GLY A 71 -15.53 -2.65 22.03
CA GLY A 71 -14.95 -1.99 23.20
C GLY A 71 -13.97 -0.86 22.90
N THR A 72 -13.87 -0.40 21.64
CA THR A 72 -13.00 0.75 21.28
C THR A 72 -13.81 2.04 21.21
N VAL A 73 -13.33 3.08 21.89
CA VAL A 73 -13.82 4.45 21.82
C VAL A 73 -12.64 5.36 21.45
N GLY A 74 -12.79 6.12 20.37
CA GLY A 74 -11.80 7.14 19.99
C GLY A 74 -11.96 8.36 20.89
N VAL A 75 -10.91 8.76 21.60
CA VAL A 75 -10.85 9.98 22.42
C VAL A 75 -10.11 11.07 21.64
N LEU A 76 -10.76 12.22 21.45
CA LEU A 76 -10.19 13.32 20.68
C LEU A 76 -9.48 14.31 21.61
N ALA A 77 -8.16 14.40 21.46
CA ALA A 77 -7.33 15.35 22.20
C ALA A 77 -7.55 16.81 21.75
N ARG A 78 -7.01 17.77 22.51
CA ARG A 78 -7.22 19.21 22.27
C ARG A 78 -6.64 19.68 20.93
N ASP A 79 -5.55 19.07 20.50
CA ASP A 79 -4.88 19.29 19.22
C ASP A 79 -5.62 18.66 18.03
N GLY A 80 -6.71 17.92 18.29
CA GLY A 80 -7.48 17.22 17.25
C GLY A 80 -6.95 15.83 16.94
N THR A 81 -5.91 15.34 17.62
CA THR A 81 -5.41 13.98 17.46
C THR A 81 -6.38 12.98 18.11
N MET A 82 -6.72 11.92 17.39
CA MET A 82 -7.57 10.83 17.89
C MET A 82 -6.71 9.73 18.50
N TYR A 83 -7.10 9.24 19.68
CA TYR A 83 -6.46 8.12 20.36
C TYR A 83 -7.49 7.04 20.64
N ASP A 84 -7.17 5.79 20.30
CA ASP A 84 -8.06 4.67 20.54
C ASP A 84 -7.92 4.19 21.99
N VAL A 85 -9.01 4.30 22.74
CA VAL A 85 -9.13 3.78 24.10
C VAL A 85 -10.01 2.53 24.07
N THR A 86 -9.41 1.41 24.43
CA THR A 86 -9.99 0.09 24.35
C THR A 86 -10.26 -0.47 25.74
N THR A 87 -11.49 -0.89 26.03
CA THR A 87 -11.76 -1.67 27.25
C THR A 87 -11.01 -3.00 27.20
N PHE A 88 -10.46 -3.49 28.32
CA PHE A 88 -9.89 -4.84 28.44
C PHE A 88 -10.85 -5.90 27.93
N ARG A 89 -10.34 -6.89 27.20
CA ARG A 89 -11.17 -7.94 26.61
C ARG A 89 -10.53 -9.30 26.69
N LYS A 90 -11.35 -10.32 26.58
CA LYS A 90 -10.95 -11.70 26.33
C LYS A 90 -11.78 -12.29 25.21
N ASP A 91 -11.17 -13.22 24.48
CA ASP A 91 -11.87 -13.95 23.43
C ASP A 91 -12.73 -15.05 24.09
N VAL A 92 -14.02 -15.09 23.79
CA VAL A 92 -14.98 -16.08 24.33
C VAL A 92 -15.29 -17.17 23.31
N ALA A 93 -15.44 -16.76 22.05
CA ALA A 93 -15.57 -17.67 20.93
C ALA A 93 -14.82 -17.07 19.73
N THR A 94 -14.07 -17.90 19.04
CA THR A 94 -13.24 -17.50 17.90
C THR A 94 -13.71 -18.26 16.67
N ASP A 95 -14.38 -17.57 15.75
CA ASP A 95 -14.67 -18.09 14.41
C ASP A 95 -14.15 -17.10 13.36
N GLY A 96 -12.89 -17.27 12.95
CA GLY A 96 -12.23 -16.41 11.97
C GLY A 96 -12.23 -14.94 12.39
N ARG A 97 -12.92 -14.08 11.61
CA ARG A 97 -12.99 -12.63 11.87
C ARG A 97 -14.00 -12.24 12.95
N HIS A 98 -14.89 -13.15 13.35
CA HIS A 98 -15.95 -12.88 14.31
C HIS A 98 -15.56 -13.44 15.67
N ALA A 99 -14.53 -12.84 16.28
CA ALA A 99 -14.24 -13.11 17.69
C ALA A 99 -15.33 -12.44 18.54
N VAL A 100 -16.11 -13.24 19.25
CA VAL A 100 -17.01 -12.72 20.30
C VAL A 100 -16.12 -12.36 21.48
N VAL A 101 -15.97 -11.07 21.71
CA VAL A 101 -15.18 -10.53 22.82
C VAL A 101 -16.08 -10.30 24.02
N ALA A 102 -15.66 -10.78 25.19
CA ALA A 102 -16.21 -10.32 26.46
C ALA A 102 -15.26 -9.31 27.07
N PHE A 103 -15.80 -8.31 27.75
CA PHE A 103 -14.96 -7.43 28.52
C PHE A 103 -14.33 -8.15 29.71
N SER A 104 -13.06 -7.86 29.94
CA SER A 104 -12.24 -8.39 31.02
C SER A 104 -12.05 -7.31 32.09
N ASP A 105 -11.61 -7.73 33.27
CA ASP A 105 -11.22 -6.84 34.36
C ASP A 105 -9.70 -6.82 34.59
N THR A 106 -8.93 -7.64 33.84
CA THR A 106 -7.48 -7.77 33.99
C THR A 106 -6.72 -7.45 32.70
N LEU A 107 -5.59 -6.77 32.84
CA LEU A 107 -4.68 -6.50 31.72
C LEU A 107 -4.11 -7.79 31.11
N ALA A 108 -3.83 -8.81 31.93
CA ALA A 108 -3.24 -10.06 31.47
C ALA A 108 -4.12 -10.79 30.46
N GLU A 109 -5.45 -10.82 30.65
CA GLU A 109 -6.40 -11.38 29.68
C GLU A 109 -6.42 -10.59 28.36
N ASP A 110 -6.29 -9.25 28.41
CA ASP A 110 -6.19 -8.40 27.21
C ASP A 110 -4.89 -8.61 26.44
N LEU A 111 -3.78 -8.85 27.14
CA LEU A 111 -2.51 -9.18 26.50
C LEU A 111 -2.52 -10.59 25.91
N ALA A 112 -3.21 -11.55 26.56
CA ALA A 112 -3.30 -12.94 26.11
C ALA A 112 -4.00 -13.13 24.76
N ARG A 113 -4.93 -12.24 24.38
CA ARG A 113 -5.62 -12.26 23.09
C ARG A 113 -4.81 -11.68 21.93
N ARG A 114 -3.63 -11.12 22.18
CA ARG A 114 -2.80 -10.52 21.11
C ARG A 114 -2.11 -11.59 20.28
N ASP A 115 -1.70 -11.23 19.08
CA ASP A 115 -1.18 -12.20 18.11
C ASP A 115 0.22 -12.70 18.46
N PHE A 116 1.14 -11.77 18.76
CA PHE A 116 2.55 -12.07 19.03
C PHE A 116 3.02 -11.46 20.34
N THR A 117 3.99 -12.11 20.99
CA THR A 117 4.59 -11.68 22.26
C THR A 117 5.07 -10.23 22.19
N ILE A 118 5.72 -9.86 21.09
CA ILE A 118 6.23 -8.50 20.83
C ILE A 118 5.14 -7.41 20.80
N ASN A 119 3.88 -7.79 20.58
CA ASN A 119 2.72 -6.86 20.59
C ASN A 119 1.95 -6.93 21.91
N ALA A 120 2.28 -7.88 22.79
CA ALA A 120 1.64 -8.18 24.07
C ALA A 120 2.39 -7.56 25.25
N ILE A 121 2.98 -6.38 25.02
CA ILE A 121 3.70 -5.58 26.01
C ILE A 121 2.84 -4.37 26.36
N ALA A 122 2.65 -4.14 27.65
CA ALA A 122 2.03 -2.93 28.18
C ALA A 122 3.07 -2.04 28.86
N TRP A 123 2.89 -0.73 28.73
CA TRP A 123 3.73 0.27 29.36
C TRP A 123 2.87 1.34 30.02
N HIS A 124 3.22 1.71 31.25
CA HIS A 124 2.49 2.72 32.00
C HIS A 124 3.13 4.11 31.82
N PRO A 125 2.42 5.08 31.22
CA PRO A 125 3.05 6.35 30.87
C PRO A 125 3.50 7.23 32.04
N MET A 126 2.92 7.06 33.23
CA MET A 126 3.25 7.89 34.39
C MET A 126 4.37 7.28 35.25
N SER A 127 4.36 5.96 35.45
CA SER A 127 5.35 5.27 36.30
C SER A 127 6.55 4.77 35.50
N GLY A 128 6.43 4.65 34.18
CA GLY A 128 7.46 4.06 33.31
C GLY A 128 7.53 2.53 33.41
N GLU A 129 6.62 1.89 34.15
CA GLU A 129 6.57 0.45 34.36
C GLU A 129 6.17 -0.30 33.10
N PHE A 130 6.73 -1.50 32.93
CA PHE A 130 6.35 -2.43 31.87
C PHE A 130 5.69 -3.67 32.45
N VAL A 131 4.59 -4.09 31.84
CA VAL A 131 3.94 -5.37 32.11
C VAL A 131 4.07 -6.23 30.85
N ASP A 132 4.83 -7.31 30.97
CA ASP A 132 5.15 -8.23 29.88
C ASP A 132 5.07 -9.70 30.35
N PRO A 133 3.84 -10.24 30.53
CA PRO A 133 3.65 -11.60 31.03
C PRO A 133 4.04 -12.70 30.03
N PHE A 134 4.27 -12.35 28.76
CA PHE A 134 4.55 -13.30 27.68
C PHE A 134 5.98 -13.22 27.13
N GLY A 135 6.85 -12.39 27.73
CA GLY A 135 8.26 -12.29 27.36
C GLY A 135 8.51 -11.59 26.01
N GLY A 136 7.62 -10.70 25.58
CA GLY A 136 7.76 -9.95 24.32
C GLY A 136 9.00 -9.08 24.26
N ARG A 137 9.47 -8.53 25.39
CA ARG A 137 10.71 -7.75 25.46
C ARG A 137 11.93 -8.64 25.23
N THR A 138 11.96 -9.82 25.84
CA THR A 138 13.03 -10.82 25.62
C THR A 138 13.04 -11.27 24.16
N ASP A 139 11.87 -11.58 23.59
CA ASP A 139 11.77 -11.96 22.18
C ASP A 139 12.23 -10.84 21.24
N LEU A 140 11.93 -9.57 21.54
CA LEU A 140 12.46 -8.42 20.79
C LEU A 140 13.99 -8.29 20.91
N GLU A 141 14.54 -8.51 22.10
CA GLU A 141 15.99 -8.44 22.34
C GLU A 141 16.76 -9.55 21.61
N GLU A 142 16.17 -10.75 21.55
CA GLU A 142 16.69 -11.94 20.86
C GLU A 142 16.38 -11.95 19.35
N GLY A 143 15.51 -11.06 18.88
CA GLY A 143 15.11 -10.98 17.48
C GLY A 143 14.18 -12.13 17.06
N VAL A 144 13.30 -12.57 17.93
CA VAL A 144 12.39 -13.70 17.74
C VAL A 144 10.94 -13.23 17.59
N LEU A 145 10.22 -13.83 16.65
CA LEU A 145 8.77 -13.68 16.53
C LEU A 145 8.08 -14.96 17.03
N ARG A 146 7.33 -14.85 18.13
CA ARG A 146 6.57 -15.94 18.76
C ARG A 146 5.11 -15.54 18.95
N THR A 147 4.18 -16.47 18.81
CA THR A 147 2.75 -16.25 19.13
C THR A 147 2.52 -16.17 20.63
N VAL A 148 1.45 -15.49 21.03
CA VAL A 148 0.95 -15.58 22.42
C VAL A 148 0.10 -16.84 22.55
N GLY A 149 0.55 -17.81 23.37
CA GLY A 149 -0.11 -19.12 23.48
C GLY A 149 0.31 -20.10 22.38
N GLU A 150 -0.46 -21.17 22.20
CA GLU A 150 -0.14 -22.28 21.28
C GLU A 150 -0.32 -21.85 19.81
N PRO A 151 0.76 -21.85 18.99
CA PRO A 151 0.71 -21.30 17.62
C PRO A 151 -0.40 -21.88 16.73
N GLY A 152 -0.66 -23.18 16.78
CA GLY A 152 -1.69 -23.85 15.99
C GLY A 152 -3.10 -23.34 16.28
N ASP A 153 -3.47 -23.25 17.55
CA ASP A 153 -4.71 -22.66 18.03
C ASP A 153 -4.84 -21.21 17.54
N ARG A 154 -3.78 -20.40 17.75
CA ARG A 154 -3.78 -19.00 17.36
C ARG A 154 -3.98 -18.78 15.87
N PHE A 155 -3.41 -19.62 15.00
CA PHE A 155 -3.64 -19.50 13.56
C PHE A 155 -4.99 -20.04 13.12
N ARG A 156 -5.53 -21.08 13.78
CA ARG A 156 -6.89 -21.58 13.51
C ARG A 156 -7.97 -20.57 13.90
N GLU A 157 -7.75 -19.79 14.95
CA GLU A 157 -8.65 -18.69 15.31
C GLU A 157 -8.76 -17.66 14.19
N ASP A 158 -7.64 -17.27 13.58
CA ASP A 158 -7.59 -16.33 12.45
C ASP A 158 -6.33 -16.51 11.61
N TYR A 159 -6.48 -17.15 10.45
CA TYR A 159 -5.36 -17.39 9.53
C TYR A 159 -4.72 -16.10 9.01
N LEU A 160 -5.34 -14.91 9.14
CA LEU A 160 -4.67 -13.65 8.81
C LEU A 160 -3.40 -13.43 9.66
N ARG A 161 -3.33 -14.00 10.86
CA ARG A 161 -2.16 -13.94 11.73
C ARG A 161 -0.91 -14.54 11.06
N ILE A 162 -1.06 -15.47 10.12
CA ILE A 162 0.06 -15.97 9.29
C ILE A 162 0.65 -14.83 8.46
N LEU A 163 -0.17 -14.07 7.73
CA LEU A 163 0.31 -12.95 6.91
C LEU A 163 0.93 -11.84 7.76
N ARG A 164 0.35 -11.60 8.95
CA ARG A 164 0.90 -10.68 9.94
C ARG A 164 2.26 -11.16 10.47
N ALA A 165 2.42 -12.47 10.72
CA ALA A 165 3.68 -13.04 11.15
C ALA A 165 4.78 -12.79 10.11
N LEU A 166 4.51 -13.14 8.85
CA LEU A 166 5.45 -12.93 7.74
C LEU A 166 5.80 -11.46 7.55
N ARG A 167 4.81 -10.55 7.67
CA ARG A 167 5.03 -9.11 7.63
C ARG A 167 5.91 -8.63 8.79
N PHE A 168 5.61 -9.01 10.03
CA PHE A 168 6.38 -8.55 11.19
C PHE A 168 7.80 -9.12 11.20
N ALA A 169 7.96 -10.40 10.84
CA ALA A 169 9.27 -11.01 10.66
C ALA A 169 10.10 -10.27 9.62
N GLY A 170 9.51 -9.90 8.46
CA GLY A 170 10.19 -9.10 7.45
C GLY A 170 10.51 -7.67 7.90
N ARG A 171 9.51 -6.95 8.43
CA ARG A 171 9.63 -5.54 8.87
C ARG A 171 10.71 -5.34 9.93
N PHE A 172 10.72 -6.20 10.94
CA PHE A 172 11.61 -6.09 12.08
C PHE A 172 12.83 -7.02 11.97
N SER A 173 13.00 -7.71 10.83
CA SER A 173 14.08 -8.67 10.59
C SER A 173 14.18 -9.74 11.69
N LEU A 174 13.03 -10.22 12.17
CA LEU A 174 12.93 -11.22 13.23
C LEU A 174 12.95 -12.63 12.64
N LYS A 175 13.52 -13.56 13.39
CA LYS A 175 13.43 -14.98 13.13
C LYS A 175 12.13 -15.52 13.72
N VAL A 176 11.31 -16.18 12.91
CA VAL A 176 10.12 -16.86 13.41
C VAL A 176 10.55 -18.07 14.25
N GLU A 177 10.00 -18.19 15.45
CA GLU A 177 10.23 -19.31 16.35
C GLU A 177 9.81 -20.64 15.69
N GLN A 178 10.47 -21.75 16.04
CA GLN A 178 10.38 -23.00 15.28
C GLN A 178 8.96 -23.59 15.29
N GLU A 179 8.29 -23.64 16.44
CA GLU A 179 6.92 -24.13 16.57
C GLU A 179 5.94 -23.21 15.83
N THR A 180 6.14 -21.90 15.97
CA THR A 180 5.39 -20.87 15.24
C THR A 180 5.51 -21.05 13.73
N TRP A 181 6.71 -21.32 13.22
CA TRP A 181 6.93 -21.57 11.79
C TRP A 181 6.27 -22.87 11.31
N ARG A 182 6.35 -23.95 12.10
CA ARG A 182 5.68 -25.22 11.77
C ARG A 182 4.16 -25.06 11.71
N ALA A 183 3.56 -24.42 12.71
CA ALA A 183 2.13 -24.17 12.77
C ALA A 183 1.67 -23.24 11.63
N LEU A 184 2.48 -22.22 11.31
CA LEU A 184 2.25 -21.36 10.16
C LEU A 184 2.21 -22.20 8.88
N GLY A 185 3.21 -23.05 8.64
CA GLY A 185 3.26 -23.93 7.47
C GLY A 185 2.05 -24.85 7.35
N ALA A 186 1.57 -25.40 8.47
CA ALA A 186 0.35 -26.21 8.51
C ALA A 186 -0.93 -25.42 8.21
N GLY A 187 -0.93 -24.10 8.47
CA GLY A 187 -2.08 -23.22 8.23
C GLY A 187 -2.13 -22.54 6.86
N VAL A 188 -1.05 -22.62 6.06
CA VAL A 188 -0.91 -21.86 4.80
C VAL A 188 -1.99 -22.19 3.77
N ASP A 189 -2.40 -23.45 3.65
CA ASP A 189 -3.43 -23.84 2.66
C ASP A 189 -4.81 -23.25 3.00
N HIS A 190 -5.05 -22.83 4.25
CA HIS A 190 -6.29 -22.16 4.67
C HIS A 190 -6.32 -20.67 4.33
N LEU A 191 -5.23 -20.06 3.86
CA LEU A 191 -5.18 -18.65 3.50
C LEU A 191 -6.19 -18.27 2.40
N GLY A 192 -6.56 -19.23 1.53
CA GLY A 192 -7.60 -19.04 0.51
C GLY A 192 -9.01 -18.78 1.06
N SER A 193 -9.26 -19.09 2.34
CA SER A 193 -10.53 -18.80 3.01
C SER A 193 -10.67 -17.34 3.48
N LEU A 194 -9.56 -16.58 3.49
CA LEU A 194 -9.55 -15.20 3.93
C LEU A 194 -10.25 -14.27 2.91
N SER A 195 -10.94 -13.25 3.42
CA SER A 195 -11.48 -12.19 2.58
C SER A 195 -10.36 -11.45 1.84
N ALA A 196 -10.57 -11.20 0.55
CA ALA A 196 -9.64 -10.47 -0.30
C ALA A 196 -9.19 -9.11 0.26
N GLU A 197 -10.11 -8.38 0.91
CA GLU A 197 -9.84 -7.06 1.49
C GLU A 197 -8.76 -7.11 2.57
N ARG A 198 -8.83 -8.13 3.45
CA ARG A 198 -7.85 -8.33 4.54
C ARG A 198 -6.49 -8.76 4.01
N VAL A 199 -6.49 -9.65 3.01
CA VAL A 199 -5.25 -10.07 2.32
C VAL A 199 -4.60 -8.88 1.62
N ARG A 200 -5.38 -8.08 0.90
CA ARG A 200 -4.94 -6.82 0.28
C ARG A 200 -4.32 -5.88 1.31
N GLU A 201 -4.98 -5.65 2.44
CA GLU A 201 -4.49 -4.73 3.47
C GLU A 201 -3.14 -5.16 4.04
N GLU A 202 -2.96 -6.46 4.33
CA GLU A 202 -1.66 -6.94 4.81
C GLU A 202 -0.57 -6.83 3.72
N LEU A 203 -0.88 -7.13 2.45
CA LEU A 203 0.05 -6.94 1.35
C LEU A 203 0.44 -5.46 1.18
N LEU A 204 -0.53 -4.54 1.20
CA LEU A 204 -0.25 -3.11 1.07
C LEU A 204 0.60 -2.60 2.24
N LYS A 205 0.39 -3.09 3.47
CA LYS A 205 1.24 -2.74 4.62
C LYS A 205 2.70 -3.21 4.44
N VAL A 206 2.92 -4.41 3.89
CA VAL A 206 4.26 -4.89 3.51
C VAL A 206 4.91 -3.94 2.51
N LEU A 207 4.16 -3.52 1.49
CA LEU A 207 4.68 -2.64 0.44
C LEU A 207 4.85 -1.17 0.90
N GLU A 208 4.10 -0.72 1.90
CA GLU A 208 4.08 0.67 2.34
C GLU A 208 5.25 1.02 3.27
N ALA A 209 5.38 0.27 4.36
CA ALA A 209 6.20 0.69 5.49
C ALA A 209 7.64 0.18 5.42
N ASP A 210 7.86 -0.96 4.76
CA ASP A 210 9.13 -1.66 4.87
C ASP A 210 10.19 -1.02 3.97
N ALA A 211 11.41 -0.92 4.51
CA ALA A 211 12.57 -0.54 3.73
C ALA A 211 12.86 -1.56 2.63
N LYS A 212 12.68 -2.84 2.98
CA LYS A 212 12.91 -4.00 2.14
C LYS A 212 11.70 -4.92 2.16
N PRO A 213 10.62 -4.61 1.42
CA PRO A 213 9.50 -5.53 1.27
C PRO A 213 9.91 -6.93 0.79
N SER A 214 11.05 -7.03 0.09
CA SER A 214 11.66 -8.30 -0.34
C SER A 214 11.81 -9.32 0.78
N VAL A 215 12.11 -8.91 2.02
CA VAL A 215 12.31 -9.85 3.13
C VAL A 215 11.00 -10.53 3.50
N ALA A 216 9.92 -9.75 3.68
CA ALA A 216 8.59 -10.30 3.94
C ALA A 216 8.10 -11.13 2.76
N LEU A 217 8.24 -10.65 1.52
CA LEU A 217 7.81 -11.37 0.32
C LEU A 217 8.63 -12.66 0.09
N GLY A 218 9.90 -12.70 0.50
CA GLY A 218 10.71 -13.91 0.55
C GLY A 218 10.16 -14.94 1.53
N LEU A 219 9.68 -14.49 2.71
CA LEU A 219 8.99 -15.37 3.66
C LEU A 219 7.63 -15.86 3.13
N TYR A 220 6.91 -15.05 2.35
CA TYR A 220 5.69 -15.50 1.65
C TYR A 220 6.00 -16.63 0.66
N ALA A 221 7.12 -16.55 -0.07
CA ALA A 221 7.56 -17.62 -0.96
C ALA A 221 7.98 -18.86 -0.17
N ALA A 222 8.82 -18.71 0.87
CA ALA A 222 9.34 -19.82 1.66
C ALA A 222 8.27 -20.57 2.47
N SER A 223 7.22 -19.89 2.90
CA SER A 223 6.08 -20.51 3.60
C SER A 223 5.09 -21.18 2.65
N GLY A 224 5.15 -20.89 1.35
CA GLY A 224 4.14 -21.33 0.38
C GLY A 224 2.89 -20.44 0.32
N ALA A 225 2.82 -19.36 1.12
CA ALA A 225 1.72 -18.40 1.06
C ALA A 225 1.57 -17.76 -0.33
N LEU A 226 2.69 -17.53 -1.03
CA LEU A 226 2.70 -17.01 -2.40
C LEU A 226 1.95 -17.94 -3.36
N ARG A 227 2.15 -19.26 -3.25
CA ARG A 227 1.47 -20.27 -4.08
C ARG A 227 -0.05 -20.24 -3.91
N VAL A 228 -0.52 -20.04 -2.68
CA VAL A 228 -1.96 -20.05 -2.36
C VAL A 228 -2.64 -18.74 -2.78
N LEU A 229 -2.02 -17.59 -2.49
CA LEU A 229 -2.65 -16.28 -2.68
C LEU A 229 -2.35 -15.64 -4.05
N TYR A 230 -1.16 -15.91 -4.59
CA TYR A 230 -0.60 -15.27 -5.77
C TYR A 230 0.09 -16.30 -6.68
N PRO A 231 -0.64 -17.34 -7.16
CA PRO A 231 -0.05 -18.40 -7.97
C PRO A 231 0.69 -17.87 -9.21
N GLU A 232 0.26 -16.74 -9.77
CA GLU A 232 0.89 -16.06 -10.90
C GLU A 232 2.31 -15.58 -10.58
N LEU A 233 2.52 -15.05 -9.36
CA LEU A 233 3.84 -14.63 -8.89
C LEU A 233 4.69 -15.83 -8.45
N SER A 234 4.05 -16.87 -7.89
CA SER A 234 4.73 -18.11 -7.49
C SER A 234 5.26 -18.91 -8.69
N ALA A 235 4.73 -18.67 -9.89
CA ALA A 235 5.14 -19.34 -11.12
C ALA A 235 6.35 -18.67 -11.82
N LEU A 236 6.79 -17.50 -11.34
CA LEU A 236 7.96 -16.81 -11.87
C LEU A 236 9.22 -17.63 -11.62
N ASP A 237 10.19 -17.53 -12.53
CA ASP A 237 11.49 -18.14 -12.31
C ASP A 237 12.21 -17.48 -11.11
N PRO A 238 13.06 -18.22 -10.36
CA PRO A 238 13.71 -17.66 -9.18
C PRO A 238 14.55 -16.40 -9.43
N ASP A 239 15.16 -16.26 -10.60
CA ASP A 239 15.99 -15.11 -10.94
C ASP A 239 15.13 -13.88 -11.27
N GLU A 240 14.01 -14.06 -11.96
CA GLU A 240 12.99 -13.04 -12.20
C GLU A 240 12.29 -12.61 -10.92
N TRP A 241 11.95 -13.55 -10.04
CA TRP A 241 11.41 -13.24 -8.71
C TRP A 241 12.39 -12.37 -7.92
N THR A 242 13.66 -12.79 -7.84
CA THR A 242 14.71 -12.03 -7.14
C THR A 242 14.88 -10.63 -7.73
N ARG A 243 14.97 -10.52 -9.07
CA ARG A 243 15.06 -9.21 -9.75
C ARG A 243 13.86 -8.33 -9.45
N THR A 244 12.66 -8.90 -9.42
CA THR A 244 11.42 -8.17 -9.14
C THR A 244 11.44 -7.61 -7.72
N LEU A 245 11.86 -8.41 -6.73
CA LEU A 245 12.01 -7.96 -5.35
C LEU A 245 13.07 -6.85 -5.21
N ASP A 246 14.20 -6.96 -5.91
CA ASP A 246 15.24 -5.91 -5.92
C ASP A 246 14.67 -4.56 -6.43
N VAL A 247 13.81 -4.60 -7.46
CA VAL A 247 13.15 -3.39 -8.00
C VAL A 247 12.15 -2.82 -7.01
N VAL A 248 11.37 -3.67 -6.33
CA VAL A 248 10.43 -3.24 -5.28
C VAL A 248 11.15 -2.53 -4.14
N ASP A 249 12.30 -3.07 -3.71
CA ASP A 249 13.14 -2.49 -2.65
C ASP A 249 13.78 -1.15 -3.09
N ALA A 250 14.17 -1.04 -4.36
CA ALA A 250 14.76 0.19 -4.91
C ALA A 250 13.76 1.36 -5.03
N LEU A 251 12.46 1.11 -4.87
CA LEU A 251 11.42 2.14 -4.92
C LEU A 251 11.22 2.85 -3.55
N PRO A 252 10.82 4.14 -3.56
CA PRO A 252 10.57 4.89 -2.33
C PRO A 252 9.50 4.28 -1.42
N ARG A 253 9.70 4.39 -0.10
CA ARG A 253 8.72 4.03 0.94
C ARG A 253 7.46 4.91 0.86
N GLY A 254 6.37 4.46 1.47
CA GLY A 254 5.09 5.20 1.49
C GLY A 254 4.38 5.25 0.14
N ARG A 255 4.76 4.37 -0.81
CA ARG A 255 4.13 4.27 -2.13
C ARG A 255 3.71 2.83 -2.45
N PRO A 256 2.79 2.26 -1.67
CA PRO A 256 2.43 0.85 -1.80
C PRO A 256 1.91 0.49 -3.19
N LEU A 257 1.09 1.35 -3.83
CA LEU A 257 0.60 1.09 -5.19
C LEU A 257 1.69 1.13 -6.26
N LEU A 258 2.73 1.95 -6.08
CA LEU A 258 3.86 2.01 -7.01
C LEU A 258 4.72 0.75 -6.90
N ARG A 259 4.95 0.30 -5.67
CA ARG A 259 5.65 -0.96 -5.39
C ARG A 259 4.84 -2.18 -5.82
N LEU A 260 3.52 -2.15 -5.69
CA LEU A 260 2.62 -3.17 -6.23
C LEU A 260 2.73 -3.23 -7.75
N ALA A 261 2.72 -2.08 -8.44
CA ALA A 261 2.91 -2.06 -9.89
C ALA A 261 4.25 -2.68 -10.31
N ALA A 262 5.33 -2.40 -9.58
CA ALA A 262 6.65 -3.02 -9.83
C ALA A 262 6.64 -4.52 -9.57
N LEU A 263 6.00 -4.98 -8.49
CA LEU A 263 5.86 -6.41 -8.16
C LEU A 263 5.13 -7.19 -9.25
N LEU A 264 4.16 -6.56 -9.91
CA LEU A 264 3.32 -7.17 -10.93
C LEU A 264 3.86 -7.03 -12.35
N ARG A 265 4.97 -6.30 -12.57
CA ARG A 265 5.55 -6.07 -13.90
C ARG A 265 5.89 -7.34 -14.71
N PRO A 266 6.34 -8.44 -14.10
CA PRO A 266 6.63 -9.66 -14.85
C PRO A 266 5.37 -10.33 -15.45
N LEU A 267 4.18 -9.97 -14.98
CA LEU A 267 2.93 -10.60 -15.42
C LEU A 267 2.39 -9.97 -16.70
N SER A 268 1.59 -10.75 -17.46
CA SER A 268 0.81 -10.21 -18.57
C SER A 268 -0.22 -9.20 -18.06
N ARG A 269 -0.67 -8.29 -18.94
CA ARG A 269 -1.68 -7.28 -18.58
C ARG A 269 -2.96 -7.93 -18.05
N GLU A 270 -3.37 -9.06 -18.62
CA GLU A 270 -4.52 -9.85 -18.18
C GLU A 270 -4.29 -10.41 -16.77
N GLY A 271 -3.11 -10.96 -16.50
CA GLY A 271 -2.73 -11.47 -15.18
C GLY A 271 -2.69 -10.36 -14.12
N VAL A 272 -2.15 -9.18 -14.46
CA VAL A 272 -2.15 -8.00 -13.57
C VAL A 272 -3.57 -7.61 -13.20
N VAL A 273 -4.45 -7.42 -14.20
CA VAL A 273 -5.84 -6.99 -13.95
C VAL A 273 -6.60 -8.03 -13.13
N ALA A 274 -6.45 -9.33 -13.46
CA ALA A 274 -7.09 -10.41 -12.73
C ALA A 274 -6.68 -10.42 -11.24
N LEU A 275 -5.39 -10.25 -10.95
CA LEU A 275 -4.89 -10.21 -9.57
C LEU A 275 -5.39 -8.97 -8.81
N LEU A 276 -5.41 -7.79 -9.44
CA LEU A 276 -5.91 -6.56 -8.81
C LEU A 276 -7.40 -6.62 -8.49
N VAL A 277 -8.20 -7.23 -9.38
CA VAL A 277 -9.63 -7.49 -9.15
C VAL A 277 -9.82 -8.51 -8.02
N ARG A 278 -9.02 -9.59 -7.98
CA ARG A 278 -9.03 -10.58 -6.89
C ARG A 278 -8.70 -9.95 -5.55
N LEU A 279 -7.80 -8.97 -5.51
CA LEU A 279 -7.46 -8.17 -4.32
C LEU A 279 -8.52 -7.12 -3.96
N ARG A 280 -9.59 -6.96 -4.74
CA ARG A 280 -10.65 -5.98 -4.52
C ARG A 280 -10.11 -4.54 -4.42
N LEU A 281 -9.13 -4.16 -5.25
CA LEU A 281 -8.76 -2.74 -5.36
C LEU A 281 -9.93 -1.93 -5.95
N SER A 282 -10.00 -0.64 -5.62
CA SER A 282 -10.96 0.25 -6.28
C SER A 282 -10.64 0.38 -7.77
N ASN A 283 -11.65 0.64 -8.62
CA ASN A 283 -11.44 0.76 -10.07
C ASN A 283 -10.31 1.75 -10.42
N VAL A 284 -10.28 2.91 -9.74
CA VAL A 284 -9.23 3.93 -9.94
C VAL A 284 -7.84 3.39 -9.60
N GLN A 285 -7.70 2.58 -8.55
CA GLN A 285 -6.42 1.96 -8.20
C GLN A 285 -6.06 0.84 -9.17
N THR A 286 -7.03 0.02 -9.58
CA THR A 286 -6.83 -1.06 -10.55
C THR A 286 -6.33 -0.51 -11.87
N ASP A 287 -7.00 0.48 -12.45
CA ASP A 287 -6.61 1.10 -13.72
C ASP A 287 -5.21 1.70 -13.66
N ARG A 288 -4.92 2.40 -12.56
CA ARG A 288 -3.62 3.05 -12.33
C ARG A 288 -2.48 2.04 -12.18
N VAL A 289 -2.66 1.01 -11.35
CA VAL A 289 -1.63 0.00 -11.11
C VAL A 289 -1.44 -0.88 -12.35
N ALA A 290 -2.52 -1.26 -13.02
CA ALA A 290 -2.45 -2.01 -14.28
C ALA A 290 -1.71 -1.22 -15.37
N LEU A 291 -1.99 0.08 -15.49
CA LEU A 291 -1.25 0.96 -16.38
C LEU A 291 0.25 0.96 -16.03
N TRP A 292 0.63 1.18 -14.78
CA TRP A 292 2.04 1.26 -14.39
C TRP A 292 2.80 -0.06 -14.57
N ALA A 293 2.15 -1.18 -14.25
CA ALA A 293 2.71 -2.52 -14.37
C ALA A 293 2.88 -2.93 -15.85
N SER A 294 1.93 -2.59 -16.72
CA SER A 294 1.93 -3.06 -18.11
C SER A 294 2.39 -2.03 -19.15
N SER A 295 2.78 -0.82 -18.73
CA SER A 295 3.25 0.22 -19.65
C SER A 295 4.59 -0.15 -20.28
N ALA A 296 4.68 0.08 -21.60
CA ALA A 296 5.93 -0.01 -22.33
C ALA A 296 7.00 0.96 -21.76
N PRO A 297 8.29 0.60 -21.85
CA PRO A 297 9.37 1.50 -21.48
C PRO A 297 9.28 2.83 -22.23
N ARG A 298 9.78 3.87 -21.59
CA ARG A 298 9.87 5.20 -22.22
C ARG A 298 10.77 5.16 -23.46
N PRO A 299 10.40 5.87 -24.53
CA PRO A 299 11.25 6.06 -25.71
C PRO A 299 12.61 6.68 -25.38
N ALA A 300 13.65 6.22 -26.07
CA ALA A 300 14.97 6.83 -26.05
C ALA A 300 15.01 8.18 -26.79
N ALA A 301 15.98 9.03 -26.46
CA ALA A 301 16.13 10.33 -27.14
C ALA A 301 16.29 10.20 -28.65
N ARG A 302 16.95 9.13 -29.12
CA ARG A 302 17.12 8.80 -30.55
C ARG A 302 15.80 8.53 -31.29
N GLU A 303 14.73 8.20 -30.57
CA GLU A 303 13.38 8.00 -31.16
C GLU A 303 12.64 9.33 -31.37
N GLY A 304 13.18 10.44 -30.84
CA GLY A 304 12.68 11.80 -31.10
C GLY A 304 11.52 12.23 -30.20
N ALA A 305 11.21 13.53 -30.28
CA ALA A 305 10.22 14.17 -29.40
C ALA A 305 8.78 13.69 -29.65
N ALA A 306 8.45 13.34 -30.90
CA ALA A 306 7.15 12.79 -31.27
C ALA A 306 6.86 11.46 -30.55
N ALA A 307 7.85 10.56 -30.46
CA ALA A 307 7.71 9.30 -29.74
C ALA A 307 7.43 9.53 -28.25
N VAL A 308 8.13 10.49 -27.62
CA VAL A 308 7.90 10.87 -26.22
C VAL A 308 6.50 11.44 -26.00
N ARG A 309 6.02 12.32 -26.90
CA ARG A 309 4.65 12.87 -26.81
C ARG A 309 3.60 11.78 -26.99
N GLY A 310 3.78 10.89 -27.98
CA GLY A 310 2.92 9.73 -28.20
C GLY A 310 2.86 8.81 -26.99
N TRP A 311 4.01 8.43 -26.44
CA TRP A 311 4.07 7.64 -25.20
C TRP A 311 3.38 8.37 -24.03
N THR A 312 3.63 9.67 -23.87
CA THR A 312 3.03 10.46 -22.78
C THR A 312 1.51 10.55 -22.91
N ARG A 313 0.98 10.67 -24.13
CA ARG A 313 -0.46 10.63 -24.37
C ARG A 313 -1.04 9.26 -24.01
N THR A 314 -0.39 8.18 -24.43
CA THR A 314 -0.84 6.81 -24.13
C THR A 314 -0.90 6.53 -22.63
N VAL A 315 0.12 6.97 -21.89
CA VAL A 315 0.19 6.71 -20.44
C VAL A 315 -0.46 7.80 -19.58
N GLY A 316 -0.79 8.96 -20.13
CA GLY A 316 -1.22 10.12 -19.36
C GLY A 316 -0.07 10.84 -18.66
N ARG A 317 -0.07 12.18 -18.73
CA ARG A 317 1.00 13.03 -18.19
C ARG A 317 1.20 12.85 -16.69
N GLU A 318 0.12 12.63 -15.95
CA GLU A 318 0.11 12.41 -14.51
C GLU A 318 0.86 11.13 -14.09
N ASN A 319 0.98 10.15 -15.00
CA ASN A 319 1.63 8.87 -14.72
C ASN A 319 3.12 8.85 -15.06
N VAL A 320 3.61 9.84 -15.84
CA VAL A 320 5.02 9.92 -16.26
C VAL A 320 5.97 9.85 -15.07
N ALA A 321 5.65 10.55 -13.97
CA ALA A 321 6.50 10.57 -12.79
C ALA A 321 6.53 9.22 -12.06
N ALA A 322 5.44 8.46 -12.05
CA ALA A 322 5.39 7.12 -11.47
C ALA A 322 6.21 6.13 -12.31
N LEU A 323 5.98 6.10 -13.62
CA LEU A 323 6.72 5.28 -14.57
C LEU A 323 8.22 5.58 -14.57
N SER A 324 8.60 6.86 -14.45
CA SER A 324 10.01 7.27 -14.29
C SER A 324 10.69 6.61 -13.09
N ARG A 325 9.96 6.47 -11.98
CA ARG A 325 10.52 5.90 -10.74
C ARG A 325 10.72 4.41 -10.87
N ILE A 326 9.79 3.71 -11.53
CA ILE A 326 9.93 2.29 -11.85
C ILE A 326 11.13 2.08 -12.78
N GLU A 327 11.21 2.81 -13.90
CA GLU A 327 12.34 2.68 -14.85
C GLU A 327 13.70 2.99 -14.19
N MET A 328 13.74 4.00 -13.31
CA MET A 328 14.92 4.32 -12.50
C MET A 328 15.31 3.17 -11.56
N ALA A 329 14.33 2.57 -10.87
CA ALA A 329 14.56 1.43 -9.99
C ALA A 329 15.09 0.21 -10.78
N GLU A 330 14.43 -0.14 -11.89
CA GLU A 330 14.87 -1.19 -12.81
C GLU A 330 16.29 -0.96 -13.31
N SER A 331 16.62 0.27 -13.73
CA SER A 331 17.94 0.61 -14.24
C SER A 331 19.03 0.53 -13.17
N ARG A 332 18.71 0.88 -11.91
CA ARG A 332 19.63 0.71 -10.78
C ARG A 332 19.90 -0.77 -10.48
N VAL A 333 18.87 -1.60 -10.52
CA VAL A 333 19.01 -3.05 -10.32
C VAL A 333 19.84 -3.67 -11.45
N ARG A 334 19.58 -3.31 -12.71
CA ARG A 334 20.43 -3.72 -13.84
C ARG A 334 21.88 -3.27 -13.66
N GLY A 335 22.11 -2.03 -13.24
CA GLY A 335 23.44 -1.49 -12.91
C GLY A 335 24.17 -2.28 -11.84
N SER A 336 23.50 -2.63 -10.73
CA SER A 336 24.09 -3.48 -9.69
C SER A 336 24.39 -4.91 -10.15
N ARG A 337 23.80 -5.33 -11.27
CA ARG A 337 23.98 -6.65 -11.90
C ARG A 337 24.88 -6.60 -13.16
N GLY A 338 25.64 -5.52 -13.34
CA GLY A 338 26.70 -5.42 -14.36
C GLY A 338 26.38 -4.55 -15.58
N ASP A 339 25.13 -4.11 -15.77
CA ASP A 339 24.75 -3.19 -16.85
C ASP A 339 25.00 -1.73 -16.41
N THR A 340 26.28 -1.35 -16.38
CA THR A 340 26.74 -0.05 -15.85
C THR A 340 26.21 1.16 -16.65
N GLU A 341 25.80 0.95 -17.90
CA GLU A 341 25.24 1.99 -18.77
C GLU A 341 23.74 2.23 -18.53
N ALA A 342 23.02 1.28 -17.92
CA ALA A 342 21.57 1.36 -17.69
C ALA A 342 21.14 2.68 -17.03
N VAL A 343 21.86 3.09 -15.98
CA VAL A 343 21.53 4.29 -15.21
C VAL A 343 21.80 5.55 -16.02
N ALA A 344 22.91 5.61 -16.76
CA ALA A 344 23.21 6.75 -17.63
C ALA A 344 22.16 6.90 -18.73
N ALA A 345 21.85 5.81 -19.43
CA ALA A 345 20.82 5.79 -20.48
C ALA A 345 19.45 6.23 -19.96
N MET A 346 19.04 5.76 -18.77
CA MET A 346 17.77 6.17 -18.17
C MET A 346 17.78 7.65 -17.74
N ILE A 347 18.89 8.19 -17.24
CA ILE A 347 19.00 9.63 -16.92
C ILE A 347 18.81 10.47 -18.20
N ASP A 348 19.42 10.07 -19.31
CA ASP A 348 19.29 10.78 -20.59
C ASP A 348 17.87 10.73 -21.13
N LYS A 349 17.21 9.57 -21.06
CA LYS A 349 15.77 9.44 -21.35
C LYS A 349 14.92 10.41 -20.50
N TRP A 350 15.20 10.49 -19.20
CA TRP A 350 14.46 11.36 -18.29
C TRP A 350 14.67 12.84 -18.61
N ARG A 351 15.93 13.26 -18.86
CA ARG A 351 16.25 14.64 -19.27
C ARG A 351 15.53 15.03 -20.55
N PHE A 352 15.61 14.17 -21.56
CA PHE A 352 14.95 14.40 -22.84
C PHE A 352 13.42 14.44 -22.71
N THR A 353 12.84 13.53 -21.94
CA THR A 353 11.39 13.57 -21.68
C THR A 353 10.98 14.86 -20.97
N ARG A 354 11.77 15.29 -19.98
CA ARG A 354 11.51 16.54 -19.28
C ARG A 354 11.62 17.75 -20.19
N SER A 355 12.58 17.80 -21.12
CA SER A 355 12.68 18.91 -22.08
C SER A 355 11.47 18.94 -23.00
N VAL A 356 11.08 17.80 -23.59
CA VAL A 356 9.89 17.72 -24.46
C VAL A 356 8.61 18.14 -23.73
N LEU A 357 8.43 17.71 -22.47
CA LEU A 357 7.23 18.05 -21.70
C LEU A 357 7.26 19.45 -21.07
N SER A 358 8.42 20.10 -21.02
CA SER A 358 8.53 21.48 -20.52
C SER A 358 7.96 22.51 -21.48
N GLU A 359 7.84 22.16 -22.77
CA GLU A 359 7.18 22.96 -23.80
C GLU A 359 5.65 22.94 -23.69
N ASP A 360 5.10 22.20 -22.72
CA ASP A 360 3.67 22.00 -22.49
C ASP A 360 2.88 21.59 -23.76
N PRO A 361 3.31 20.52 -24.46
CA PRO A 361 2.69 20.14 -25.72
C PRO A 361 1.22 19.72 -25.51
N PRO A 362 0.36 19.98 -26.51
CA PRO A 362 -1.00 19.44 -26.54
C PRO A 362 -0.99 17.90 -26.60
N LEU A 363 -1.59 17.26 -25.60
CA LEU A 363 -1.62 15.80 -25.42
C LEU A 363 -3.03 15.24 -25.23
N THR A 364 -4.05 16.10 -25.18
CA THR A 364 -5.46 15.73 -25.02
C THR A 364 -6.32 16.50 -26.01
N VAL A 365 -7.50 15.99 -26.33
CA VAL A 365 -8.45 16.69 -27.21
C VAL A 365 -8.77 18.09 -26.66
N GLY A 366 -8.87 18.23 -25.34
CA GLY A 366 -9.12 19.53 -24.69
C GLY A 366 -7.98 20.54 -24.83
N SER A 367 -6.78 20.13 -25.24
CA SER A 367 -5.63 21.02 -25.49
C SER A 367 -5.48 21.44 -26.96
N LEU A 368 -6.37 20.99 -27.84
CA LEU A 368 -6.39 21.43 -29.23
C LEU A 368 -6.88 22.88 -29.33
N ALA A 369 -6.28 23.66 -30.23
CA ALA A 369 -6.76 24.97 -30.66
C ALA A 369 -7.97 24.86 -31.61
N PHE A 370 -8.69 23.75 -31.54
CA PHE A 370 -9.82 23.37 -32.39
C PHE A 370 -10.73 22.44 -31.61
N SER A 371 -12.04 22.62 -31.75
CA SER A 371 -13.06 21.99 -30.93
C SER A 371 -14.25 21.53 -31.76
N GLY A 372 -15.18 20.82 -31.12
CA GLY A 372 -16.45 20.47 -31.77
C GLY A 372 -17.28 21.68 -32.21
N ARG A 373 -17.09 22.86 -31.60
CA ARG A 373 -17.80 24.09 -32.04
C ARG A 373 -17.31 24.55 -33.41
N ASP A 374 -16.03 24.35 -33.69
CA ASP A 374 -15.42 24.73 -34.97
C ASP A 374 -15.93 23.80 -36.08
N LEU A 375 -16.11 22.50 -35.80
CA LEU A 375 -16.78 21.57 -36.72
C LEU A 375 -18.23 21.98 -37.02
N VAL A 376 -18.98 22.43 -36.01
CA VAL A 376 -20.34 22.97 -36.23
C VAL A 376 -20.31 24.24 -37.08
N ALA A 377 -19.35 25.14 -36.83
CA ALA A 377 -19.17 26.35 -37.62
C ALA A 377 -18.80 26.06 -39.09
N MET A 378 -18.15 24.91 -39.35
CA MET A 378 -17.88 24.39 -40.69
C MET A 378 -19.08 23.71 -41.36
N GLY A 379 -20.22 23.60 -40.67
CA GLY A 379 -21.45 23.00 -41.20
C GLY A 379 -21.63 21.51 -40.90
N GLU A 380 -20.75 20.91 -40.09
CA GLU A 380 -20.89 19.51 -39.68
C GLU A 380 -21.98 19.34 -38.60
N ARG A 381 -22.73 18.24 -38.67
CA ARG A 381 -23.75 17.93 -37.67
C ARG A 381 -23.12 17.24 -36.45
N PRO A 382 -23.42 17.66 -35.22
CA PRO A 382 -22.90 17.01 -34.01
C PRO A 382 -23.17 15.49 -33.99
N GLY A 383 -22.16 14.71 -33.60
CA GLY A 383 -22.31 13.26 -33.43
C GLY A 383 -21.05 12.56 -32.91
N PRO A 384 -21.10 11.24 -32.67
CA PRO A 384 -19.97 10.46 -32.14
C PRO A 384 -18.68 10.55 -32.98
N HIS A 385 -18.81 10.81 -34.28
CA HIS A 385 -17.67 10.96 -35.19
C HIS A 385 -16.80 12.20 -34.87
N PHE A 386 -17.34 13.24 -34.21
CA PHE A 386 -16.54 14.40 -33.79
C PHE A 386 -15.38 14.00 -32.89
N GLY A 387 -15.61 13.06 -31.96
CA GLY A 387 -14.55 12.52 -31.11
C GLY A 387 -13.45 11.88 -31.95
N ARG A 388 -13.80 11.07 -32.95
CA ARG A 388 -12.82 10.41 -33.83
C ARG A 388 -12.03 11.41 -34.67
N VAL A 389 -12.68 12.46 -35.19
CA VAL A 389 -12.00 13.53 -35.93
C VAL A 389 -11.02 14.27 -35.02
N LEU A 390 -11.46 14.68 -33.83
CA LEU A 390 -10.60 15.40 -32.88
C LEU A 390 -9.43 14.53 -32.40
N GLU A 391 -9.63 13.23 -32.19
CA GLU A 391 -8.53 12.30 -31.85
C GLU A 391 -7.50 12.17 -32.99
N ARG A 392 -7.94 12.12 -34.26
CA ARG A 392 -7.01 12.11 -35.42
C ARG A 392 -6.26 13.42 -35.59
N LEU A 393 -6.93 14.55 -35.32
CA LEU A 393 -6.26 15.86 -35.30
C LEU A 393 -5.21 15.91 -34.17
N LEU A 394 -5.54 15.35 -33.01
CA LEU A 394 -4.59 15.22 -31.91
C LEU A 394 -3.41 14.32 -32.27
N ASP A 395 -3.61 13.18 -32.96
CA ASP A 395 -2.51 12.35 -33.48
C ASP A 395 -1.54 13.19 -34.33
N TRP A 396 -2.09 13.99 -35.25
CA TRP A 396 -1.31 14.85 -36.15
C TRP A 396 -0.56 15.96 -35.42
N VAL A 397 -1.15 16.52 -34.37
CA VAL A 397 -0.54 17.55 -33.51
C VAL A 397 0.52 16.96 -32.56
N VAL A 398 0.33 15.71 -32.10
CA VAL A 398 1.32 15.01 -31.26
C VAL A 398 2.62 14.75 -32.05
N GLU A 399 2.55 14.56 -33.36
CA GLU A 399 3.76 14.50 -34.21
C GLU A 399 4.52 15.82 -34.25
N ASP A 400 3.81 16.95 -34.32
CA ASP A 400 4.40 18.30 -34.35
C ASP A 400 3.45 19.33 -33.72
N PRO A 401 3.75 19.80 -32.49
CA PRO A 401 2.93 20.76 -31.76
C PRO A 401 2.69 22.09 -32.48
N ALA A 402 3.56 22.48 -33.44
CA ALA A 402 3.38 23.71 -34.20
C ALA A 402 2.12 23.68 -35.08
N ARG A 403 1.58 22.49 -35.35
CA ARG A 403 0.32 22.26 -36.08
C ARG A 403 -0.92 22.63 -35.27
N ASN A 404 -0.80 22.86 -33.96
CA ASN A 404 -1.93 23.21 -33.08
C ASN A 404 -2.41 24.67 -33.27
N ARG A 405 -2.84 24.99 -34.49
CA ARG A 405 -3.36 26.31 -34.89
C ARG A 405 -4.72 26.11 -35.53
N GLY A 406 -5.70 26.95 -35.18
CA GLY A 406 -7.08 26.79 -35.64
C GLY A 406 -7.20 26.64 -37.16
N GLU A 407 -6.48 27.44 -37.94
CA GLU A 407 -6.48 27.39 -39.41
C GLU A 407 -5.94 26.07 -39.98
N LEU A 408 -4.81 25.58 -39.43
CA LEU A 408 -4.19 24.33 -39.86
C LEU A 408 -5.08 23.12 -39.48
N LEU A 409 -5.69 23.18 -38.30
CA LEU A 409 -6.60 22.15 -37.82
C LEU A 409 -7.90 22.12 -38.60
N ALA A 410 -8.46 23.28 -38.98
CA ALA A 410 -9.64 23.35 -39.83
C ALA A 410 -9.39 22.72 -41.21
N ALA A 411 -8.26 23.05 -41.85
CA ALA A 411 -7.88 22.45 -43.12
C ALA A 411 -7.73 20.93 -43.01
N ARG A 412 -7.00 20.45 -41.99
CA ARG A 412 -6.83 19.01 -41.74
C ARG A 412 -8.14 18.32 -41.38
N ALA A 413 -9.06 19.00 -40.70
CA ALA A 413 -10.36 18.45 -40.33
C ALA A 413 -11.20 18.10 -41.56
N VAL A 414 -11.17 18.94 -42.61
CA VAL A 414 -11.87 18.65 -43.88
C VAL A 414 -11.38 17.32 -44.48
N GLU A 415 -10.07 17.13 -44.57
CA GLU A 415 -9.47 15.89 -45.10
C GLU A 415 -9.86 14.67 -44.26
N VAL A 416 -9.87 14.81 -42.93
CA VAL A 416 -10.23 13.72 -42.01
C VAL A 416 -11.72 13.37 -42.12
N LEU A 417 -12.60 14.37 -42.25
CA LEU A 417 -14.04 14.20 -42.42
C LEU A 417 -14.37 13.46 -43.72
N GLU A 418 -13.68 13.78 -44.82
CA GLU A 418 -13.86 13.05 -46.09
C GLU A 418 -13.51 11.56 -45.96
N VAL A 419 -12.44 11.24 -45.22
CA VAL A 419 -12.04 9.85 -44.96
C VAL A 419 -13.05 9.12 -44.06
N GLU A 420 -13.62 9.80 -43.06
CA GLU A 420 -14.63 9.20 -42.18
C GLU A 420 -15.95 8.94 -42.91
N ARG A 421 -16.40 9.83 -43.81
CA ARG A 421 -17.62 9.62 -44.60
C ARG A 421 -17.53 8.38 -45.49
N ARG A 422 -16.37 8.16 -46.13
CA ARG A 422 -16.10 6.97 -46.97
C ARG A 422 -16.04 5.64 -46.19
N ARG A 423 -16.01 5.69 -44.86
CA ARG A 423 -16.03 4.49 -44.00
C ARG A 423 -17.43 4.12 -43.53
N ASP A 424 -18.35 5.09 -43.52
CA ASP A 424 -19.73 4.93 -43.08
C ASP A 424 -20.70 4.64 -44.27
N ASP A 425 -20.24 4.84 -45.51
CA ASP A 425 -20.85 4.36 -46.77
C ASP A 425 -20.39 2.92 -47.10
#